data_AF-A0A3N5QSM9-F1
#
_entry.id   AF-A0A3N5QSM9-F1
#
_cell.length_a   1.000
_cell.length_b   1.000
_cell.length_c   1.000
_cell.angle_alpha   90.00
_cell.angle_beta   90.00
_cell.angle_gamma   90.00
#
_symmetry.space_group_name_H-M   'P 1'
#
loop_
_entity.id
_entity.type
_entity.pdbx_description
1 polymer ?
#
loop_
_entity_poly.entity_id
_entity_poly.type
_entity_poly.pdbx_seq_one_letter_code
_entity_poly.pdbx_strand_id
1 'polypeptide(L)'
;MDKKALIIHISICLIIGGIIAFFSNAKWFAASFWISAALYIHGSLAYYEDAMPGGFDNPDGKEIPEYTKGFGVFKYWFCSAAMSIVLTVIGLLIQKYAWWSW
;
A
#
# COMPACT_ATOMS: atom_id res chain seq x y z
N MET A 1 -16.66 1.74 -1.54
CA MET A 1 -15.33 1.70 -2.16
C MET A 1 -15.38 2.49 -3.45
N ASP A 2 -14.53 3.52 -3.58
CA ASP A 2 -14.45 4.30 -4.81
C ASP A 2 -13.80 3.44 -5.92
N LYS A 3 -14.56 3.15 -6.97
CA LYS A 3 -14.09 2.33 -8.10
C LYS A 3 -12.94 3.02 -8.86
N LYS A 4 -12.93 4.35 -8.91
CA LYS A 4 -11.87 5.11 -9.60
C LYS A 4 -10.55 4.96 -8.84
N ALA A 5 -10.58 5.14 -7.52
CA ALA A 5 -9.40 4.95 -6.67
C ALA A 5 -8.84 3.53 -6.77
N LEU A 6 -9.71 2.51 -6.78
CA LEU A 6 -9.29 1.13 -6.95
C LEU A 6 -8.60 0.88 -8.30
N ILE A 7 -9.19 1.38 -9.40
CA ILE A 7 -8.59 1.26 -10.74
C ILE A 7 -7.22 1.93 -10.77
N ILE A 8 -7.11 3.15 -10.25
CA ILE A 8 -5.83 3.89 -10.19
C ILE A 8 -4.79 3.10 -9.39
N HIS A 9 -5.15 2.59 -8.21
CA HIS A 9 -4.25 1.77 -7.39
C HIS A 9 -3.74 0.55 -8.13
N ILE A 10 -4.63 -0.21 -8.77
CA ILE A 10 -4.27 -1.40 -9.56
C ILE A 10 -3.36 -1.01 -10.72
N SER A 11 -3.70 0.05 -11.47
CA SER A 11 -2.90 0.54 -12.59
C SER A 11 -1.49 0.93 -12.17
N ILE A 12 -1.34 1.67 -11.06
CA ILE A 12 -0.02 2.05 -10.53
C ILE A 12 0.78 0.79 -10.16
N CYS A 13 0.17 -0.16 -9.46
CA CYS A 13 0.84 -1.40 -9.06
C CYS A 13 1.34 -2.21 -10.27
N LEU A 14 0.51 -2.35 -11.31
CA LEU A 14 0.86 -3.10 -12.51
C LEU A 14 1.95 -2.40 -13.33
N ILE A 15 1.89 -1.07 -13.47
CA ILE A 15 2.88 -0.29 -14.22
C ILE A 15 4.24 -0.32 -13.51
N ILE A 16 4.28 0.05 -12.22
CA ILE A 16 5.53 0.08 -11.46
C ILE A 16 6.07 -1.34 -11.27
N GLY A 17 5.21 -2.32 -11.00
CA GLY A 17 5.59 -3.73 -10.95
C GLY A 17 6.20 -4.21 -12.26
N GLY A 18 5.67 -3.75 -13.40
CA GLY A 18 6.22 -4.04 -14.74
C GLY A 18 7.62 -3.45 -14.94
N ILE A 19 7.81 -2.20 -14.52
CA ILE A 19 9.13 -1.55 -14.56
C ILE A 19 10.13 -2.33 -13.70
N ILE A 20 9.75 -2.73 -12.48
CA ILE A 20 10.64 -3.50 -11.59
C ILE A 20 10.98 -4.85 -12.19
N ALA A 21 10.00 -5.57 -12.73
CA ALA A 21 10.23 -6.86 -13.37
C ALA A 21 11.13 -6.75 -14.61
N PHE A 22 11.07 -5.64 -15.34
CA PHE A 22 11.97 -5.38 -16.47
C PHE A 22 13.44 -5.24 -16.05
N PHE A 23 13.70 -4.62 -14.88
CA PHE A 23 15.05 -4.37 -14.39
C PHE A 23 15.55 -5.39 -13.34
N SER A 24 14.78 -6.43 -13.03
CA SER A 24 15.12 -7.40 -11.98
C SER A 24 14.71 -8.83 -12.35
N ASN A 25 15.04 -9.80 -11.50
CA ASN A 25 14.56 -11.17 -11.64
C ASN A 25 13.18 -11.40 -10.98
N ALA A 26 12.50 -10.33 -10.58
CA ALA A 26 11.16 -10.42 -10.01
C ALA A 26 10.14 -10.66 -11.12
N LYS A 27 9.21 -11.60 -10.90
CA LYS A 27 8.05 -11.78 -11.78
C LYS A 27 7.13 -10.58 -11.69
N TRP A 28 6.54 -10.19 -12.80
CA TRP A 28 5.69 -9.01 -12.91
C TRP A 28 4.58 -8.95 -11.86
N PHE A 29 3.81 -10.05 -11.72
CA PHE A 29 2.75 -10.09 -10.73
C PHE A 29 3.30 -10.03 -9.30
N ALA A 30 4.42 -10.71 -9.00
CA ALA A 30 5.03 -10.66 -7.68
C ALA A 30 5.45 -9.22 -7.31
N ALA A 31 6.13 -8.53 -8.23
CA ALA A 31 6.53 -7.14 -8.06
C ALA A 31 5.30 -6.22 -7.89
N SER A 32 4.23 -6.44 -8.64
CA SER A 32 2.99 -5.66 -8.52
C SER A 32 2.33 -5.80 -7.14
N PHE A 33 2.34 -7.01 -6.56
CA PHE A 33 1.86 -7.25 -5.20
C PHE A 33 2.75 -6.57 -4.15
N TRP A 34 4.07 -6.58 -4.33
CA TRP A 34 5.01 -5.88 -3.43
C TRP A 34 4.85 -4.37 -3.50
N ILE A 35 4.59 -3.79 -4.68
CA ILE A 35 4.26 -2.36 -4.80
C ILE A 35 2.96 -2.04 -4.08
N SER A 36 1.93 -2.87 -4.22
CA SER A 36 0.68 -2.70 -3.48
C SER A 36 0.93 -2.71 -1.97
N ALA A 37 1.73 -3.66 -1.46
CA ALA A 37 2.12 -3.71 -0.05
C ALA A 37 2.88 -2.43 0.39
N ALA A 38 3.83 -1.96 -0.42
CA ALA A 38 4.57 -0.72 -0.13
C ALA A 38 3.65 0.50 -0.06
N LEU A 39 2.66 0.60 -0.95
CA LEU A 39 1.66 1.67 -0.93
C LEU A 39 0.78 1.62 0.32
N TYR A 40 0.41 0.44 0.80
CA TYR A 40 -0.33 0.31 2.07
C TYR A 40 0.51 0.77 3.27
N ILE A 41 1.79 0.38 3.33
CA ILE A 41 2.72 0.86 4.37
C ILE A 41 2.84 2.38 4.30
N HIS A 42 3.10 2.92 3.11
CA HIS A 42 3.26 4.36 2.91
C HIS A 42 1.99 5.13 3.26
N GLY A 43 0.83 4.68 2.79
CA GLY A 43 -0.47 5.27 3.13
C GLY A 43 -0.78 5.20 4.62
N SER A 44 -0.35 4.14 5.32
CA SER A 44 -0.50 4.05 6.78
C SER A 44 0.34 5.07 7.54
N LEU A 45 1.53 5.38 7.04
CA LEU A 45 2.40 6.40 7.61
C LEU A 45 1.82 7.79 7.37
N ALA A 46 1.44 8.11 6.13
CA ALA A 46 0.84 9.39 5.78
C ALA A 46 -0.42 9.65 6.60
N TYR A 47 -1.30 8.66 6.71
CA TYR A 47 -2.51 8.76 7.52
C TYR A 47 -2.23 9.01 9.01
N TYR A 48 -1.17 8.39 9.56
CA TYR A 48 -0.76 8.62 10.94
C TYR A 48 -0.16 10.02 11.13
N GLU A 49 0.65 10.48 10.18
CA GLU A 49 1.23 11.82 10.16
C GLU A 49 0.13 12.89 10.12
N ASP A 50 -0.84 12.76 9.22
CA ASP A 50 -1.94 13.71 9.08
C ASP A 50 -2.92 13.69 10.26
N ALA A 51 -2.92 12.61 11.06
CA ALA A 51 -3.67 12.55 12.31
C ALA A 51 -3.08 13.46 13.40
N MET A 52 -1.83 13.91 13.26
CA MET A 52 -1.11 14.69 14.27
C MET A 52 -1.03 16.17 13.90
N PRO A 53 -1.01 17.08 14.90
CA PRO A 53 -0.67 18.48 14.65
C PRO A 53 0.75 18.58 14.06
N GLY A 54 0.88 19.29 12.95
CA GLY A 54 2.14 19.41 12.22
C GLY A 54 2.36 18.34 11.14
N GLY A 55 1.35 17.52 10.85
CA GLY A 55 1.34 16.63 9.68
C GLY A 55 1.20 17.40 8.37
N PHE A 56 1.49 16.73 7.25
CA PHE A 56 1.50 17.35 5.92
C PHE A 56 0.15 17.98 5.55
N ASP A 57 -0.95 17.24 5.73
CA ASP A 57 -2.31 17.71 5.46
C ASP A 57 -2.99 18.31 6.72
N ASN A 58 -2.33 18.31 7.87
CA ASN A 58 -2.85 18.91 9.12
C ASN A 58 -1.77 19.75 9.85
N PRO A 59 -1.20 20.78 9.21
CA PRO A 59 -0.11 21.58 9.79
C PRO A 59 -0.56 22.36 11.02
N ASP A 60 -1.83 22.78 11.05
CA ASP A 60 -2.40 23.61 12.12
C ASP A 60 -3.05 22.79 13.26
N GLY A 61 -3.23 21.47 13.09
CA GLY A 61 -3.92 20.62 14.07
C GLY A 61 -5.42 20.86 14.22
N LYS A 62 -6.03 21.70 13.37
CA LYS A 62 -7.43 22.14 13.48
C LYS A 62 -8.42 21.17 12.84
N GLU A 63 -8.01 20.47 11.79
CA GLU A 63 -8.83 19.52 11.05
C GLU A 63 -8.33 18.10 11.31
N ILE A 64 -8.45 17.62 12.55
CA ILE A 64 -8.21 16.21 12.88
C ILE A 64 -9.48 15.44 12.53
N PRO A 65 -9.54 14.67 11.41
CA PRO A 65 -10.76 13.99 11.00
C PRO A 65 -11.19 13.00 12.09
N GLU A 66 -12.48 12.83 12.37
CA GLU A 66 -12.94 11.94 13.48
C GLU A 66 -12.39 10.51 13.39
N TYR A 67 -12.16 10.01 12.18
CA TYR A 67 -11.59 8.69 11.94
C TYR A 67 -10.13 8.54 12.42
N THR A 68 -9.41 9.65 12.62
CA THR A 68 -8.02 9.69 13.11
C THR A 68 -7.91 9.79 14.63
N LYS A 69 -9.03 9.78 15.36
CA LYS A 69 -9.01 9.86 16.83
C LYS A 69 -9.01 8.47 17.47
N GLY A 70 -8.02 8.20 18.32
CA GLY A 70 -7.97 7.01 19.18
C GLY A 70 -7.91 5.68 18.41
N PHE A 71 -8.91 4.82 18.62
CA PHE A 71 -8.92 3.43 18.13
C PHE A 71 -9.00 3.31 16.58
N GLY A 72 -9.44 4.36 15.88
CA GLY A 72 -9.52 4.39 14.42
C GLY A 72 -8.16 4.30 13.72
N VAL A 73 -7.16 5.00 14.24
CA VAL A 73 -5.78 4.98 13.73
C VAL A 73 -5.16 3.60 13.92
N PHE A 74 -5.31 3.03 15.12
CA PHE A 74 -4.81 1.69 15.40
C PHE A 74 -5.46 0.65 14.47
N LYS A 75 -6.77 0.74 14.24
CA LYS A 75 -7.49 -0.15 13.31
C LYS A 75 -6.97 0.00 11.88
N TYR A 76 -6.81 1.23 11.39
CA TYR A 76 -6.30 1.45 10.03
C TYR A 76 -4.88 0.93 9.87
N TRP A 77 -3.99 1.26 10.81
CA TRP A 77 -2.62 0.76 10.83
C TRP A 77 -2.57 -0.77 10.87
N PHE A 78 -3.37 -1.41 11.73
CA PHE A 78 -3.42 -2.87 11.84
C PHE A 78 -3.94 -3.52 10.55
N CYS A 79 -5.03 -3.00 9.98
CA CYS A 79 -5.56 -3.49 8.71
C CYS A 79 -4.56 -3.30 7.56
N SER A 80 -3.86 -2.16 7.52
CA SER A 80 -2.82 -1.88 6.53
C SER A 80 -1.63 -2.84 6.67
N ALA A 81 -1.16 -3.07 7.90
CA ALA A 81 -0.09 -4.02 8.19
C ALA A 81 -0.48 -5.45 7.79
N ALA A 82 -1.69 -5.89 8.16
CA ALA A 82 -2.21 -7.20 7.78
C ALA A 82 -2.29 -7.36 6.26
N MET A 83 -2.82 -6.36 5.56
CA MET A 83 -2.92 -6.38 4.09
C MET A 83 -1.53 -6.40 3.45
N SER A 84 -0.59 -5.61 3.95
CA SER A 84 0.79 -5.56 3.47
C SER A 84 1.48 -6.92 3.61
N ILE A 85 1.29 -7.61 4.74
CA ILE A 85 1.80 -8.98 4.96
C ILE A 85 1.19 -9.95 3.95
N VAL A 86 -0.14 -9.95 3.80
CA VAL A 86 -0.85 -10.84 2.87
C VAL A 86 -0.35 -10.64 1.44
N LEU A 87 -0.29 -9.39 0.96
CA LEU A 87 0.19 -9.07 -0.38
C LEU A 87 1.66 -9.47 -0.57
N THR A 88 2.50 -9.26 0.45
CA THR A 88 3.91 -9.67 0.41
C THR A 88 4.05 -11.19 0.30
N VAL A 89 3.30 -11.95 1.10
CA VAL A 89 3.29 -13.41 1.06
C VAL A 89 2.79 -13.91 -0.29
N ILE A 90 1.71 -13.34 -0.83
CA ILE A 90 1.21 -13.68 -2.17
C ILE A 90 2.31 -13.42 -3.22
N GLY A 91 2.98 -12.27 -3.17
CA GLY A 91 4.08 -11.95 -4.08
C GLY A 91 5.23 -12.95 -3.97
N LEU A 92 5.63 -13.36 -2.75
CA LEU A 92 6.66 -14.38 -2.53
C LEU A 92 6.24 -15.76 -3.08
N LEU A 93 4.98 -16.15 -2.90
CA LEU A 93 4.45 -17.40 -3.43
C LEU A 93 4.43 -17.39 -4.96
N ILE A 94 4.02 -16.28 -5.59
CA ILE A 94 4.07 -16.12 -7.06
C ILE A 94 5.52 -16.18 -7.55
N GLN A 95 6.43 -15.47 -6.88
CA GLN A 95 7.85 -15.48 -7.21
C GLN A 95 8.43 -16.90 -7.17
N LYS A 96 8.02 -17.73 -6.21
CA LYS A 96 8.53 -19.09 -6.04
C LYS A 96 7.86 -20.13 -6.95
N TYR A 97 6.53 -20.09 -7.08
CA TYR A 97 5.75 -21.19 -7.65
C TYR A 97 5.17 -20.91 -9.04
N ALA A 98 5.08 -19.65 -9.49
CA ALA A 98 4.64 -19.40 -10.85
C ALA A 98 5.68 -19.97 -11.84
N TRP A 99 5.21 -20.65 -12.87
CA TRP A 99 6.07 -21.31 -13.85
C TRP A 99 6.50 -20.37 -14.98
N TRP A 100 5.82 -19.23 -15.14
CA TRP A 100 6.17 -18.20 -16.12
C TRP A 100 7.18 -17.20 -15.57
N SER A 101 7.99 -16.64 -16.48
CA SER A 101 9.07 -15.70 -16.22
C SER A 101 8.73 -14.25 -16.59
N TRP A 102 7.46 -13.96 -16.93
CA TRP A 102 6.97 -12.61 -17.18
C TRP A 102 6.38 -12.01 -15.90
#